data_AF-A0A7W0L326-F1
#
_entry.id   AF-A0A7W0L326-F1
#
_cell.length_a   1.000
_cell.length_b   1.000
_cell.length_c   1.000
_cell.angle_alpha   90.00
_cell.angle_beta   90.00
_cell.angle_gamma   90.00
#
_symmetry.space_group_name_H-M   'P 1'
#
loop_
_entity.id
_entity.type
_entity.pdbx_description
1 polymer ?
#
loop_
_entity_poly.entity_id
_entity_poly.type
_entity_poly.pdbx_seq_one_letter_code
_entity_poly.pdbx_strand_id
1 'polypeptide(L)' 'ANGWSHVTQMIVGGTSHAIPVAAGEPLLGCWQRLIFIELDEPKERTLLWHVFGH' A
#
# COMPACT_ATOMS: atom_id res chain seq x y z
N ALA A 1 6.04 11.04 -19.91
CA ALA A 1 4.61 10.87 -20.23
C ALA A 1 3.77 10.34 -19.05
N ASN A 2 4.37 10.10 -17.88
CA ASN A 2 3.73 9.48 -16.70
C ASN A 2 3.30 10.50 -15.62
N GLY A 3 3.20 11.80 -15.94
CA GLY A 3 2.86 12.82 -14.94
C GLY A 3 1.50 12.59 -14.25
N TRP A 4 0.55 11.98 -14.96
CA TRP A 4 -0.75 11.60 -14.41
C TRP A 4 -0.64 10.58 -13.27
N SER A 5 0.16 9.51 -13.46
CA SER A 5 0.29 8.46 -12.43
C SER A 5 0.92 9.01 -11.15
N HIS A 6 1.89 9.93 -11.27
CA HIS A 6 2.48 10.64 -10.12
C HIS A 6 1.44 11.47 -9.35
N VAL A 7 0.60 12.26 -10.05
CA VAL A 7 -0.44 13.07 -9.39
C VAL A 7 -1.51 12.18 -8.75
N THR A 8 -1.96 11.13 -9.45
CA THR A 8 -2.94 10.19 -8.91
C THR A 8 -2.41 9.48 -7.66
N GLN A 9 -1.14 9.06 -7.65
CA GLN A 9 -0.51 8.48 -6.47
C GLN A 9 -0.54 9.45 -5.27
N MET A 10 -0.29 10.74 -5.48
CA MET A 10 -0.36 11.72 -4.38
C MET A 10 -1.77 11.84 -3.78
N ILE A 11 -2.82 11.63 -4.58
CA ILE A 11 -4.23 11.80 -4.16
C ILE A 11 -4.80 10.53 -3.52
N VAL A 12 -4.55 9.35 -4.09
CA VAL A 12 -5.16 8.08 -3.66
C VAL A 12 -4.59 7.58 -2.33
N GLY A 13 -3.40 8.05 -1.97
CA GLY A 13 -2.71 7.66 -0.76
C GLY A 13 -1.24 7.47 -1.06
N GLY A 14 -0.37 7.86 -0.13
CA GLY A 14 1.07 7.76 -0.30
C GLY A 14 1.56 6.33 -0.60
N THR A 15 2.85 6.18 -0.86
CA THR A 15 3.49 4.91 -1.25
C THR A 15 3.55 3.85 -0.15
N SER A 16 3.06 4.15 1.06
CA SER A 16 3.17 3.29 2.22
C SER A 16 1.97 3.42 3.13
N HIS A 17 1.63 2.34 3.81
CA HIS A 17 0.59 2.31 4.83
C HIS A 17 1.08 1.53 6.05
N ALA A 18 0.81 2.03 7.25
CA ALA A 18 1.11 1.35 8.50
C ALA A 18 -0.11 0.56 8.96
N ILE A 19 0.07 -0.72 9.25
CA ILE A 19 -0.99 -1.62 9.73
C ILE A 19 -0.58 -2.12 11.11
N PRO A 20 -1.39 -1.90 12.16
CA PRO A 20 -1.10 -2.46 13.47
C PRO A 20 -1.22 -3.99 13.42
N VAL A 21 -0.35 -4.66 14.17
CA VAL A 21 -0.35 -6.11 14.32
C VAL A 21 -0.55 -6.42 15.80
N ALA A 22 -1.46 -7.33 16.13
CA ALA A 22 -1.65 -7.80 17.50
C ALA A 22 -1.94 -9.30 17.49
N ALA A 23 -1.38 -10.01 18.48
CA ALA A 23 -1.49 -11.47 18.57
C ALA A 23 -1.09 -12.21 17.28
N GLY A 24 -0.10 -11.68 16.54
CA GLY A 24 0.38 -12.25 15.28
C GLY A 24 -0.48 -11.93 14.04
N GLU A 25 -1.57 -11.19 14.20
CA GLU A 25 -2.53 -10.90 13.11
C GLU A 25 -2.58 -9.40 12.75
N PRO A 26 -2.70 -9.04 11.47
CA PRO A 26 -2.93 -7.66 11.06
C PRO A 26 -4.32 -7.21 11.51
N LEU A 27 -4.38 -6.07 12.19
CA LEU A 27 -5.63 -5.49 12.67
C LEU A 27 -6.30 -4.70 11.55
N LEU A 28 -7.14 -5.39 10.78
CA LEU A 28 -8.03 -4.80 9.79
C LEU A 28 -9.47 -4.83 10.32
N GLY A 29 -10.20 -3.74 10.14
CA GLY A 29 -11.65 -3.73 10.29
C GLY A 29 -12.31 -4.68 9.28
N CYS A 30 -13.53 -5.12 9.57
CA CYS A 30 -14.31 -6.07 8.76
C CYS A 30 -14.23 -5.81 7.23
N TRP A 31 -14.31 -4.54 6.85
CA TRP A 31 -14.33 -4.09 5.46
C TRP A 31 -13.02 -3.51 4.95
N GLN A 32 -11.97 -3.44 5.79
CA GLN A 32 -10.67 -2.93 5.36
C GLN A 32 -9.91 -4.02 4.59
N ARG A 33 -9.23 -3.60 3.53
CA ARG A 33 -8.37 -4.44 2.70
C ARG A 33 -7.13 -3.64 2.32
N LEU A 34 -6.02 -4.34 2.14
CA LEU A 34 -4.83 -3.77 1.51
C LEU A 34 -4.95 -3.99 0.01
N ILE A 35 -4.98 -2.89 -0.73
CA ILE A 35 -5.13 -2.91 -2.18
C ILE A 35 -3.88 -2.27 -2.77
N PHE A 36 -3.19 -3.03 -3.62
CA PHE A 36 -2.16 -2.48 -4.49
C PHE A 36 -2.82 -1.92 -5.75
N ILE A 37 -2.56 -0.65 -6.07
CA ILE A 37 -3.10 0.03 -7.23
C ILE A 37 -1.95 0.35 -8.18
N GLU A 38 -1.95 -0.30 -9.35
CA GLU A 38 -1.05 0.03 -10.44
C GLU A 38 -1.63 1.19 -11.27
N LEU A 39 -0.85 2.26 -11.43
CA LEU A 39 -1.30 3.50 -12.07
C LEU A 39 -0.56 3.82 -13.36
N ASP A 40 0.47 3.04 -13.69
CA ASP A 40 1.25 3.16 -14.91
C ASP A 40 1.09 1.89 -15.77
N GLU A 41 1.91 1.76 -16.80
CA GLU A 41 1.92 0.56 -17.66
C GLU A 41 2.13 -0.76 -16.87
N PRO A 42 1.66 -1.90 -17.41
CA PRO A 42 1.94 -3.21 -16.82
C PRO A 42 3.45 -3.47 -16.77
N LYS A 43 4.03 -3.41 -15.57
CA LYS A 43 5.40 -3.84 -15.29
C LYS A 43 5.43 -4.58 -13.95
N GLU A 44 6.47 -5.36 -13.71
CA GLU A 44 6.70 -5.96 -12.40
C GLU A 44 6.86 -4.89 -11.32
N ARG A 45 6.33 -5.18 -10.13
CA ARG A 45 6.37 -4.28 -8.97
C ARG A 45 6.82 -5.05 -7.75
N THR A 46 7.57 -4.37 -6.90
CA THR A 46 8.03 -4.91 -5.62
C THR A 46 7.29 -4.19 -4.50
N LEU A 47 6.75 -4.97 -3.56
CA LEU A 47 6.19 -4.47 -2.31
C LEU A 47 7.16 -4.76 -1.18
N LEU A 48 7.55 -3.73 -0.42
CA LEU A 48 8.42 -3.87 0.74
C LEU A 48 7.59 -3.93 2.02
N TRP A 49 7.85 -4.93 2.84
CA TRP A 49 7.29 -5.06 4.19
C TRP A 49 8.39 -4.73 5.20
N HIS A 50 8.16 -3.69 5.99
CA HIS A 50 9.02 -3.37 7.13
C HIS A 50 8.22 -3.61 8.41
N VAL A 51 8.60 -4.66 9.14
CA VAL A 51 7.90 -5.11 10.34
C VAL A 51 8.81 -4.85 11.55
N PHE A 52 8.26 -4.22 12.57
CA PHE A 52 8.94 -3.91 13.82
C PHE A 52 7.97 -4.13 14.99
N GLY A 53 8.48 -4.61 16.12
CA GLY A 53 7.69 -4.98 17.28
C GLY A 53 8.25 -6.21 17.99
N HIS A 54 7.55 -6.63 19.05
CA HIS A 54 7.86 -7.81 19.86
C HIS A 54 6.65 -8.74 19.93
#